data_AF-A0AAX6M795-F1
#
_entry.id   AF-A0AAX6M795-F1
#
_cell.length_a   1.000
_cell.length_b   1.000
_cell.length_c   1.000
_cell.angle_alpha   90.00
_cell.angle_beta   90.00
_cell.angle_gamma   90.00
#
_symmetry.space_group_name_H-M   'P 1'
#
loop_
_entity.id
_entity.type
_entity.pdbx_description
1 polymer ?
#
loop_
_entity_poly.entity_id
_entity_poly.type
_entity_poly.pdbx_seq_one_letter_code
_entity_poly.pdbx_strand_id
1 'polypeptide(L)' 'MSSQAESGKDPWDKDTKQKFQNYDSKSKSEFFDPCQEAAAKSIRCLNRNGGDRKMCTDYFE' A
#
# COMPACT_ATOMS: atom_id res chain seq x y z
N MET A 1 -19.53 13.42 8.13
CA MET A 1 -19.87 12.34 9.07
C MET A 1 -18.62 11.50 9.34
N SER A 2 -17.89 11.81 10.40
CA SER A 2 -16.77 11.05 10.98
C SER A 2 -16.62 11.67 12.37
N SER A 3 -16.55 10.98 13.48
CA SER A 3 -16.21 9.60 13.79
C SER A 3 -16.63 9.40 15.25
N GLN A 4 -17.40 8.37 15.56
CA GLN A 4 -17.54 7.96 16.97
C GLN A 4 -16.24 7.28 17.38
N ALA A 5 -15.58 7.85 18.40
CA ALA A 5 -14.39 7.31 19.02
C ALA A 5 -14.81 6.13 19.91
N GLU A 6 -14.65 4.91 19.39
CA GLU A 6 -14.80 3.68 20.15
C GLU A 6 -13.44 3.30 20.79
N SER A 7 -13.44 3.33 22.11
CA SER A 7 -12.53 2.74 23.11
C SER A 7 -11.20 2.06 22.68
N GLY A 8 -10.08 2.71 23.02
CA GLY A 8 -9.00 2.15 23.86
C GLY A 8 -8.17 0.93 23.44
N LYS A 9 -8.37 0.31 22.27
CA LYS A 9 -7.49 -0.76 21.76
C LYS A 9 -6.51 -0.22 20.74
N ASP A 10 -5.23 -0.54 20.93
CA ASP A 10 -4.18 -0.30 19.94
C ASP A 10 -4.62 -0.92 18.59
N PRO A 11 -4.76 -0.13 17.51
CA PRO A 11 -5.18 -0.64 16.21
C PRO A 11 -4.23 -1.67 15.59
N TRP A 12 -3.08 -1.94 16.21
CA TRP A 12 -2.02 -2.81 15.74
C TRP A 12 -1.66 -3.90 16.77
N ASP A 13 -2.70 -4.47 17.39
CA ASP A 13 -2.60 -5.59 18.32
C ASP A 13 -2.05 -6.87 17.64
N LYS A 14 -1.75 -7.90 18.45
CA LYS A 14 -1.11 -9.13 17.98
C LYS A 14 -1.97 -9.91 16.97
N ASP A 15 -3.28 -9.98 17.17
CA ASP A 15 -4.20 -10.66 16.27
C ASP A 15 -4.29 -9.92 14.94
N THR A 16 -4.33 -8.58 15.00
CA THR A 16 -4.28 -7.73 13.81
C THR A 16 -2.98 -7.95 13.04
N LYS A 17 -1.82 -7.95 13.70
CA LYS A 17 -0.52 -8.26 13.07
C LYS A 17 -0.52 -9.63 12.39
N GLN A 18 -1.03 -10.67 13.04
CA GLN A 18 -1.03 -12.03 12.49
C GLN A 18 -1.83 -12.13 11.19
N LYS A 19 -2.94 -11.39 11.05
CA LYS A 19 -3.72 -11.33 9.79
C LYS A 19 -2.96 -10.72 8.62
N PHE A 20 -1.98 -9.84 8.89
CA PHE A 20 -1.24 -9.11 7.86
C PHE A 20 0.17 -9.66 7.60
N GLN A 21 0.73 -10.48 8.49
CA GLN A 21 2.10 -11.03 8.39
C GLN A 21 2.25 -12.11 7.31
N ASN A 22 1.25 -12.97 7.14
CA ASN A 22 1.32 -14.03 6.14
C ASN A 22 0.81 -13.49 4.80
N TYR A 23 1.72 -13.30 3.84
CA TYR A 23 1.36 -12.89 2.48
C TYR A 23 0.36 -13.87 1.85
N ASP A 24 0.50 -15.17 2.14
CA ASP A 24 -0.38 -16.23 1.65
C ASP A 24 -1.75 -16.28 2.34
N SER A 25 -1.93 -15.65 3.51
CA SER A 25 -3.24 -15.57 4.17
C SER A 25 -4.12 -14.44 3.62
N LYS A 26 -3.54 -13.54 2.82
CA LYS A 26 -4.31 -12.54 2.08
C LYS A 26 -4.78 -13.15 0.77
N SER A 27 -6.08 -13.06 0.49
CA SER A 27 -6.58 -13.41 -0.83
C SER A 27 -5.90 -12.50 -1.87
N LYS A 28 -5.37 -13.11 -2.92
CA LYS A 28 -4.97 -12.35 -4.11
C LYS A 28 -6.20 -11.65 -4.66
N SER A 29 -6.03 -10.45 -5.21
CA SER A 29 -7.14 -9.78 -5.87
C SER A 29 -7.67 -10.67 -6.99
N GLU A 30 -8.98 -10.78 -7.10
CA GLU A 30 -9.64 -11.52 -8.17
C GLU A 30 -9.43 -10.83 -9.54
N PHE A 31 -9.14 -9.53 -9.51
CA PHE A 31 -8.91 -8.70 -10.67
C PHE A 31 -7.45 -8.29 -10.76
N PHE A 32 -6.95 -8.30 -12.00
CA PHE A 32 -5.64 -7.74 -12.33
C PHE A 32 -5.72 -6.21 -12.29
N ASP A 33 -4.88 -5.60 -11.47
CA ASP A 33 -4.76 -4.14 -11.44
C ASP A 33 -3.84 -3.67 -12.59
N PRO A 34 -4.36 -2.95 -13.60
CA PRO A 34 -3.56 -2.45 -14.71
C PRO A 34 -2.46 -1.45 -14.27
N CYS A 35 -2.63 -0.82 -13.11
CA CYS A 35 -1.68 0.12 -12.53
C CYS A 35 -0.53 -0.60 -11.81
N GLN A 36 -0.67 -1.88 -11.45
CA GLN A 36 0.29 -2.56 -10.55
C GLN A 36 1.74 -2.50 -11.04
N GLU A 37 1.97 -2.67 -12.36
CA GLU A 37 3.30 -2.55 -12.95
C GLU A 37 3.80 -1.10 -13.02
N ALA A 38 2.92 -0.16 -13.37
CA ALA A 38 3.24 1.27 -13.41
C ALA A 38 3.60 1.78 -12.00
N ALA A 39 2.85 1.38 -10.98
CA ALA A 39 3.13 1.64 -9.56
C ALA A 39 4.48 1.06 -9.13
N ALA A 40 4.78 -0.18 -9.51
CA ALA A 40 6.08 -0.78 -9.21
C ALA A 40 7.25 0.00 -9.86
N LYS A 41 7.07 0.50 -11.08
CA LYS A 41 8.07 1.30 -11.79
C LYS A 41 8.22 2.70 -11.17
N SER A 42 7.11 3.36 -10.84
CA SER A 42 7.13 4.69 -10.22
C SER A 42 7.80 4.67 -8.84
N ILE A 43 7.52 3.65 -8.01
CA ILE A 43 8.19 3.47 -6.70
C ILE A 43 9.70 3.28 -6.87
N ARG A 44 10.14 2.48 -7.85
CA ARG A 44 11.57 2.30 -8.13
C ARG A 44 12.24 3.59 -8.59
N CYS A 45 11.55 4.40 -9.39
CA CYS A 45 12.05 5.69 -9.82
C CYS A 45 12.16 6.68 -8.64
N LEU A 46 11.13 6.76 -7.79
CA LEU A 46 11.15 7.61 -6.60
C LEU A 46 12.29 7.24 -5.65
N ASN A 47 12.51 5.94 -5.42
CA ASN A 47 13.59 5.47 -4.55
C ASN A 47 14.98 5.86 -5.05
N ARG A 48 15.17 6.02 -6.37
CA ARG A 48 16.44 6.43 -6.98
C ARG A 48 16.64 7.94 -6.99
N ASN A 49 15.56 8.70 -7.06
CA ASN A 49 15.57 10.16 -7.20
C ASN A 49 15.21 10.90 -5.89
N GLY A 50 15.37 10.26 -4.73
CA GLY A 50 15.08 10.88 -3.43
C GLY A 50 13.62 11.29 -3.24
N GLY A 51 12.70 10.66 -3.97
CA GLY A 51 11.28 10.98 -3.95
C GLY A 51 10.85 12.10 -4.91
N ASP A 52 11.72 12.57 -5.81
CA ASP A 52 11.33 13.58 -6.80
C ASP A 52 10.37 13.00 -7.86
N ARG A 53 9.12 13.45 -7.79
CA ARG A 53 8.04 13.05 -8.71
C ARG A 53 8.23 13.55 -10.13
N LYS A 54 8.88 14.70 -10.32
CA LYS A 54 9.07 15.30 -11.65
C LYS A 54 9.96 14.45 -12.55
N MET A 55 10.82 13.64 -11.94
CA MET A 55 11.72 12.72 -12.66
C MET A 55 11.03 11.40 -13.04
N CYS A 56 9.79 11.17 -12.58
CA CYS A 56 9.08 9.90 -12.68
C CYS A 56 7.69 10.04 -13.30
N THR A 57 7.36 11.19 -13.90
CA THR A 57 6.05 11.52 -14.48
C THR A 57 5.56 10.49 -15.49
N ASP A 58 6.47 9.92 -16.29
CA ASP A 58 6.18 8.92 -17.30
C ASP A 58 5.57 7.61 -16.73
N TYR A 59 5.65 7.39 -15.42
CA TYR A 59 5.06 6.24 -14.73
C TYR A 59 3.73 6.54 -14.04
N PHE A 60 3.23 7.77 -14.13
CA PHE A 60 1.98 8.21 -13.51
C PHE A 60 0.86 8.53 -14.52
N GLU A 61 1.07 8.21 -15.79
CA GLU A 61 0.06 8.33 -16.86
C GLU A 61 -0.85 7.11 -16.98
#